data_AF-A0A2V8R6M6-F1
#
_entry.id   AF-A0A2V8R6M6-F1
#
_cell.length_a   1.000
_cell.length_b   1.000
_cell.length_c   1.000
_cell.angle_alpha   90.00
_cell.angle_beta   90.00
_cell.angle_gamma   90.00
#
_symmetry.space_group_name_H-M   'P 1'
#
loop_
_entity.id
_entity.type
_entity.pdbx_description
1 polymer ?
#
loop_
_entity_poly.entity_id
_entity_poly.type
_entity_poly.pdbx_seq_one_letter_code
_entity_poly.pdbx_strand_id
1 'polypeptide(L)'
;MKRFFAVAISLLVLASFVVAQERRFTIDDLLKVRRVGDPQVSPKGDLVAFTITDVDKVANKSTTQIYLVPLGGGEVRQLTNDEHSSASPRWSPDGEKLAFISARDGEDQIWTIDVSAVRSGLPTANCWRLPPTFIRNARTTRATNAKPKRRRKAK
;
A
#
# COMPACT_ATOMS: atom_id res chain seq x y z
N MET A 1 17.33 -8.91 62.15
CA MET A 1 17.92 -8.36 60.90
C MET A 1 17.26 -8.87 59.62
N LYS A 2 16.93 -10.17 59.47
CA LYS A 2 16.32 -10.73 58.22
C LYS A 2 14.94 -10.17 57.85
N ARG A 3 14.09 -9.83 58.83
CA ARG A 3 12.74 -9.27 58.60
C ARG A 3 12.75 -7.84 58.05
N PHE A 4 13.75 -7.03 58.42
CA PHE A 4 13.91 -5.66 57.91
C PHE A 4 14.39 -5.65 56.44
N PHE A 5 15.25 -6.61 56.07
CA PHE A 5 15.68 -6.80 54.69
C PHE A 5 14.54 -7.21 53.76
N ALA A 6 13.66 -8.11 54.20
CA ALA A 6 12.51 -8.55 53.41
C ALA A 6 11.50 -7.41 53.16
N VAL A 7 11.26 -6.55 54.16
CA VAL A 7 10.36 -5.38 54.03
C VAL A 7 10.97 -4.33 53.12
N ALA A 8 12.29 -4.09 53.20
CA ALA A 8 12.98 -3.17 52.30
C ALA A 8 12.94 -3.63 50.84
N ILE A 9 13.15 -4.93 50.58
CA ILE A 9 13.04 -5.50 49.23
C ILE A 9 11.60 -5.42 48.73
N SER A 10 10.61 -5.70 49.58
CA SER A 10 9.20 -5.61 49.20
C SER A 10 8.75 -4.17 48.88
N LEU A 11 9.27 -3.18 49.61
CA LEU A 11 9.06 -1.74 49.33
C LEU A 11 9.73 -1.29 48.03
N LEU A 12 10.94 -1.80 47.75
CA LEU A 12 11.69 -1.48 46.54
C LEU A 12 11.04 -2.10 45.28
N VAL A 13 10.48 -3.31 45.41
CA VAL A 13 9.65 -3.94 44.37
C VAL A 13 8.34 -3.15 44.18
N LEU A 14 7.64 -2.75 45.25
CA LEU A 14 6.42 -1.94 45.13
C LEU A 14 6.68 -0.59 44.45
N ALA A 15 7.79 0.08 44.78
CA ALA A 15 8.18 1.34 44.14
C ALA A 15 8.48 1.17 42.64
N SER A 16 9.00 0.00 42.24
CA SER A 16 9.27 -0.32 40.83
C SER A 16 7.99 -0.46 39.99
N PHE A 17 6.88 -0.90 40.60
CA PHE A 17 5.57 -0.97 39.93
C PHE A 17 4.92 0.40 39.71
N VAL A 18 5.22 1.40 40.56
CA VAL A 18 4.68 2.77 40.43
C VAL A 18 5.35 3.54 39.30
N VAL A 19 6.57 3.16 38.90
CA VAL A 19 7.28 3.69 37.72
C VAL A 19 6.93 2.90 36.45
N ALA A 20 5.73 2.32 36.37
CA ALA A 20 5.14 1.93 35.09
C ALA A 20 4.78 3.23 34.33
N GLN A 21 5.80 3.82 33.72
CA GLN A 21 5.76 5.16 33.16
C GLN A 21 4.80 5.20 31.97
N GLU A 22 3.68 5.91 32.11
CA GLU A 22 2.85 6.30 30.97
C GLU A 22 3.72 7.12 30.00
N ARG A 23 4.15 6.48 28.92
CA ARG A 23 4.86 7.15 27.83
C ARG A 23 3.87 8.12 27.17
N ARG A 24 4.16 9.41 27.28
CA ARG A 24 3.43 10.45 26.54
C ARG A 24 3.56 10.21 25.04
N PHE A 25 2.48 10.46 24.30
CA PHE A 25 2.49 10.42 22.85
C PHE A 25 3.51 11.42 22.30
N THR A 26 4.47 10.96 21.51
CA THR A 26 5.51 11.80 20.90
C THR A 26 5.29 11.95 19.39
N ILE A 27 6.01 12.88 18.77
CA ILE A 27 6.02 13.03 17.30
C ILE A 27 6.48 11.73 16.63
N ASP A 28 7.39 10.98 17.25
CA ASP A 28 7.85 9.70 16.71
C ASP A 28 6.73 8.64 16.70
N ASP A 29 5.82 8.69 17.66
CA ASP A 29 4.64 7.82 17.68
C ASP A 29 3.69 8.19 16.53
N LEU A 30 3.51 9.49 16.27
CA LEU A 30 2.71 9.96 15.16
C LEU A 30 3.27 9.54 13.80
N LEU A 31 4.60 9.58 13.62
CA LEU A 31 5.25 9.18 12.37
C LEU A 31 5.19 7.66 12.14
N LYS A 32 5.06 6.85 13.20
CA LYS A 32 4.89 5.39 13.10
C LYS A 32 3.45 4.97 12.77
N VAL A 33 2.49 5.89 12.83
CA VAL A 33 1.11 5.60 12.44
C VAL A 33 1.07 5.32 10.94
N ARG A 34 0.84 4.06 10.59
CA ARG A 34 0.64 3.64 9.20
C ARG A 34 -0.64 4.26 8.66
N ARG A 35 -0.55 5.03 7.59
CA ARG A 35 -1.71 5.73 7.02
C ARG A 35 -2.40 4.82 6.01
N VAL A 36 -3.64 4.46 6.29
CA VAL A 36 -4.47 3.67 5.38
C VAL A 36 -5.24 4.61 4.44
N GLY A 37 -5.29 4.31 3.14
CA GLY A 37 -5.94 5.16 2.14
C GLY A 37 -6.55 4.38 0.96
N ASP A 38 -7.31 5.12 0.15
CA ASP A 38 -7.93 4.67 -1.12
C ASP A 38 -8.50 3.24 -1.11
N PRO A 39 -9.46 2.92 -0.22
CA PRO A 39 -10.08 1.60 -0.19
C PRO A 39 -10.99 1.40 -1.41
N GLN A 40 -10.86 0.25 -2.07
CA GLN A 40 -11.56 -0.15 -3.30
C GLN A 40 -12.04 -1.59 -3.20
N VAL A 41 -13.35 -1.78 -3.21
CA VAL A 41 -13.97 -3.12 -3.22
C VAL A 41 -13.84 -3.73 -4.61
N SER A 42 -13.45 -5.01 -4.67
CA SER A 42 -13.36 -5.77 -5.91
C SER A 42 -14.76 -5.95 -6.53
N PRO A 43 -14.91 -5.91 -7.87
CA PRO A 43 -16.18 -6.19 -8.54
C PRO A 43 -16.77 -7.58 -8.21
N LYS A 44 -15.93 -8.56 -7.87
CA LYS A 44 -16.40 -9.89 -7.41
C LYS A 44 -16.95 -9.87 -5.97
N GLY A 45 -16.79 -8.76 -5.24
CA GLY A 45 -17.31 -8.59 -3.88
C GLY A 45 -16.56 -9.36 -2.79
N ASP A 46 -15.35 -9.86 -3.07
CA ASP A 46 -14.62 -10.76 -2.19
C ASP A 46 -13.39 -10.11 -1.51
N LEU A 47 -12.78 -9.12 -2.17
CA LEU A 47 -11.56 -8.46 -1.72
C LEU A 47 -11.73 -6.94 -1.65
N VAL A 48 -10.96 -6.32 -0.76
CA VAL A 48 -10.77 -4.87 -0.71
C VAL A 48 -9.29 -4.58 -0.95
N ALA A 49 -9.00 -3.79 -1.98
CA ALA A 49 -7.68 -3.21 -2.21
C ALA A 49 -7.58 -1.86 -1.52
N PHE A 50 -6.46 -1.58 -0.88
CA PHE A 50 -6.22 -0.31 -0.21
C PHE A 50 -4.73 -0.02 -0.17
N THR A 51 -4.37 1.21 0.14
CA THR A 51 -2.98 1.61 0.31
C THR A 51 -2.62 1.73 1.77
N ILE A 52 -1.37 1.40 2.10
CA ILE A 52 -0.76 1.77 3.37
C ILE A 52 0.50 2.58 3.09
N THR A 53 0.59 3.74 3.71
CA THR A 53 1.76 4.62 3.65
C THR A 53 2.53 4.53 4.96
N ASP A 54 3.80 4.14 4.84
CA ASP A 54 4.79 4.09 5.91
C ASP A 54 5.78 5.25 5.77
N VAL A 55 6.12 5.90 6.88
CA VAL A 55 7.04 7.03 6.91
C VAL A 55 8.36 6.59 7.54
N ASP A 56 9.44 6.64 6.76
CA ASP A 56 10.80 6.49 7.25
C ASP A 56 11.40 7.87 7.54
N LYS A 57 11.51 8.18 8.83
CA LYS A 57 12.06 9.44 9.32
C LYS A 57 13.56 9.58 9.01
N VAL A 58 14.32 8.48 9.08
CA VAL A 58 15.78 8.52 8.90
C VAL A 58 16.12 8.72 7.43
N ALA A 59 15.40 8.04 6.53
CA ALA A 59 15.55 8.20 5.10
C ALA A 59 14.83 9.45 4.55
N ASN A 60 14.07 10.19 5.37
CA ASN A 60 13.19 11.28 4.96
C ASN A 60 12.29 10.88 3.77
N LYS A 61 11.75 9.65 3.82
CA LYS A 61 11.03 9.03 2.71
C LYS A 61 9.68 8.51 3.19
N SER A 62 8.66 8.66 2.36
CA SER A 62 7.34 8.07 2.58
C SER A 62 7.07 7.05 1.47
N THR A 63 6.78 5.82 1.85
CA THR A 63 6.56 4.72 0.90
C THR A 63 5.12 4.26 1.02
N THR A 64 4.39 4.28 -0.10
CA THR A 64 3.01 3.77 -0.18
C THR A 64 3.02 2.43 -0.87
N GLN A 65 2.36 1.44 -0.30
CA GLN A 65 2.21 0.11 -0.91
C GLN A 65 0.75 -0.31 -0.91
N ILE A 66 0.41 -1.23 -1.82
CA ILE A 66 -0.94 -1.75 -2.00
C ILE A 66 -1.09 -3.04 -1.21
N TYR A 67 -2.21 -3.15 -0.51
CA TYR A 67 -2.61 -4.27 0.32
C TYR A 67 -3.99 -4.75 -0.11
N LEU A 68 -4.25 -6.02 0.18
CA LEU A 68 -5.53 -6.68 -0.03
C LEU A 68 -6.02 -7.25 1.30
N VAL A 69 -7.32 -7.21 1.52
CA VAL A 69 -7.99 -7.90 2.64
C VAL A 69 -9.28 -8.52 2.14
N PRO A 70 -9.70 -9.69 2.64
CA PRO A 70 -11.04 -10.21 2.36
C PRO A 70 -12.12 -9.24 2.84
N LEU A 71 -13.20 -9.08 2.06
CA LEU A 71 -14.30 -8.18 2.41
C LEU A 71 -14.99 -8.59 3.73
N GLY A 72 -15.06 -9.89 4.01
CA GLY A 72 -15.56 -10.42 5.29
C GLY A 72 -14.61 -10.22 6.47
N GLY A 73 -13.50 -9.52 6.28
CA GLY A 73 -12.40 -9.44 7.25
C GLY A 73 -11.48 -10.66 7.18
N GLY A 74 -10.32 -10.54 7.79
CA GLY A 74 -9.32 -11.60 7.81
C GLY A 74 -7.91 -11.04 7.70
N GLU A 75 -6.99 -11.89 7.22
CA GLU A 75 -5.59 -11.55 7.07
C GLU A 75 -5.37 -10.51 5.97
N VAL A 76 -4.68 -9.43 6.31
CA VAL A 76 -4.21 -8.41 5.36
C VAL A 76 -2.97 -8.95 4.64
N ARG A 77 -2.97 -8.91 3.31
CA ARG A 77 -1.86 -9.36 2.47
C ARG A 77 -1.26 -8.20 1.70
N GLN A 78 0.06 -8.08 1.75
CA GLN A 78 0.78 -7.10 0.94
C GLN A 78 0.85 -7.57 -0.52
N LEU A 79 0.41 -6.71 -1.44
CA LEU A 79 0.40 -7.01 -2.87
C LEU A 79 1.66 -6.46 -3.57
N THR A 80 2.13 -5.27 -3.16
CA THR A 80 3.33 -4.63 -3.73
C THR A 80 4.39 -4.39 -2.65
N ASN A 81 5.67 -4.62 -2.95
CA ASN A 81 6.76 -4.48 -1.98
C ASN A 81 8.04 -3.90 -2.61
N ASP A 82 7.88 -2.88 -3.45
CA ASP A 82 8.99 -2.29 -4.20
C ASP A 82 9.62 -1.13 -3.43
N GLU A 83 10.83 -0.74 -3.83
CA GLU A 83 11.47 0.46 -3.31
C GLU A 83 10.66 1.73 -3.61
N HIS A 84 9.90 1.72 -4.71
CA HIS A 84 9.06 2.82 -5.16
C HIS A 84 7.62 2.65 -4.66
N SER A 85 6.96 3.79 -4.45
CA SER A 85 5.55 3.81 -4.03
C SER A 85 4.65 3.24 -5.12
N SER A 86 3.65 2.47 -4.70
CA SER A 86 2.55 1.96 -5.52
C SER A 86 1.24 2.52 -4.97
N ALA A 87 0.50 3.27 -5.77
CA ALA A 87 -0.69 4.02 -5.33
C ALA A 87 -1.84 3.97 -6.34
N SER A 88 -3.00 4.47 -5.94
CA SER A 88 -4.21 4.58 -6.78
C SER A 88 -4.69 3.24 -7.39
N PRO A 89 -4.90 2.19 -6.56
CA PRO A 89 -5.33 0.88 -7.05
C PRO A 89 -6.72 0.94 -7.72
N ARG A 90 -6.89 0.35 -8.90
CA ARG A 90 -8.18 0.23 -9.59
C ARG A 90 -8.37 -1.18 -10.13
N TRP A 91 -9.49 -1.80 -9.77
CA TRP A 91 -9.84 -3.14 -10.22
C TRP A 91 -10.19 -3.16 -11.71
N SER A 92 -9.78 -4.22 -12.40
CA SER A 92 -10.37 -4.55 -13.69
C SER A 92 -11.85 -4.93 -13.52
N PRO A 93 -12.69 -4.76 -14.55
CA PRO A 93 -14.12 -5.10 -14.46
C PRO A 93 -14.41 -6.58 -14.15
N ASP A 94 -13.52 -7.47 -14.60
CA ASP A 94 -13.56 -8.90 -14.28
C ASP A 94 -13.09 -9.21 -12.84
N GLY A 95 -12.51 -8.23 -12.14
CA GLY A 95 -11.95 -8.33 -10.80
C GLY A 95 -10.67 -9.16 -10.69
N GLU A 96 -10.04 -9.59 -11.79
CA GLU A 96 -8.87 -10.49 -11.77
C GLU A 96 -7.54 -9.75 -11.69
N LYS A 97 -7.53 -8.47 -12.06
CA LYS A 97 -6.34 -7.64 -12.10
C LYS A 97 -6.55 -6.33 -11.36
N LEU A 98 -5.43 -5.73 -10.96
CA LEU A 98 -5.39 -4.41 -10.35
C LEU A 98 -4.43 -3.52 -11.14
N ALA A 99 -4.93 -2.38 -11.61
CA ALA A 99 -4.12 -1.32 -12.17
C ALA A 99 -3.69 -0.33 -11.08
N PHE A 100 -2.49 0.21 -11.14
CA PHE A 100 -1.97 1.16 -10.15
C PHE A 100 -0.86 2.05 -10.74
N ILE A 101 -0.53 3.13 -10.05
CA ILE A 101 0.55 4.06 -10.45
C ILE A 101 1.81 3.74 -9.64
N SER A 102 2.96 3.67 -10.30
CA SER A 102 4.24 3.47 -9.64
C SER A 102 5.43 3.98 -10.46
N ALA A 103 6.42 4.55 -9.78
CA ALA A 103 7.64 5.12 -10.36
C ALA A 103 8.82 4.14 -10.47
N ARG A 104 8.54 2.84 -10.66
CA ARG A 104 9.54 1.75 -10.59
C ARG A 104 10.62 1.87 -11.67
N ASP A 105 10.28 2.46 -12.81
CA ASP A 105 11.18 2.69 -13.94
C ASP A 105 11.68 4.15 -13.99
N GLY A 106 11.60 4.88 -12.87
CA GLY A 106 12.07 6.27 -12.74
C GLY A 106 11.01 7.34 -12.98
N GLU A 107 9.90 7.01 -13.62
CA GLU A 107 8.76 7.91 -13.87
C GLU A 107 7.44 7.24 -13.48
N ASP A 108 6.45 8.04 -13.07
CA ASP A 108 5.12 7.52 -12.73
C ASP A 108 4.44 6.91 -13.97
N GLN A 109 4.28 5.59 -13.96
CA GLN A 109 3.61 4.83 -15.01
C GLN A 109 2.44 4.02 -14.46
N ILE A 110 1.55 3.58 -15.37
CA ILE A 110 0.45 2.68 -15.04
C ILE A 110 0.95 1.24 -15.13
N TRP A 111 0.82 0.52 -14.03
CA TRP A 111 1.17 -0.88 -13.87
C TRP A 111 -0.08 -1.72 -13.66
N THR A 112 0.00 -3.00 -14.01
CA THR A 112 -1.07 -3.97 -13.76
C THR A 112 -0.49 -5.20 -13.09
N ILE A 113 -1.17 -5.71 -12.06
CA ILE A 113 -0.82 -6.96 -11.38
C ILE A 113 -2.01 -7.91 -11.40
N ASP A 114 -1.70 -9.20 -11.56
CA ASP A 114 -2.68 -10.27 -11.47
C ASP A 114 -2.95 -10.62 -10.00
N VAL A 115 -4.24 -10.70 -9.64
CA VAL A 115 -4.70 -10.96 -8.27
C VAL A 115 -5.34 -12.35 -8.15
N SER A 116 -5.46 -13.10 -9.24
CA SER A 116 -6.03 -14.46 -9.23
C SER A 116 -5.21 -15.41 -8.33
N ALA A 117 -3.89 -15.25 -8.29
CA ALA A 117 -2.99 -16.02 -7.44
C ALA A 117 -3.27 -15.79 -5.93
N VAL A 118 -3.64 -14.56 -5.55
CA VAL A 118 -3.99 -14.24 -4.15
C VAL A 118 -5.26 -14.99 -3.74
N ARG A 119 -6.24 -15.11 -4.66
CA ARG A 119 -7.49 -15.85 -4.44
C ARG A 119 -7.29 -17.35 -4.35
N SER A 120 -6.36 -17.91 -5.13
CA SER A 120 -6.03 -19.33 -5.06
C SER A 120 -5.15 -19.69 -3.86
N GLY A 121 -4.79 -18.72 -3.00
CA GLY A 121 -3.97 -18.95 -1.81
C GLY A 121 -2.48 -19.09 -2.10
N LEU A 122 -2.03 -18.76 -3.31
CA LEU A 122 -0.62 -18.78 -3.66
C LEU A 122 0.11 -17.56 -3.08
N PRO A 123 1.34 -17.71 -2.57
CA PRO A 123 2.14 -16.59 -2.11
C PRO A 123 2.44 -15.62 -3.25
N THR A 124 2.20 -14.32 -3.02
CA THR A 124 2.47 -13.21 -3.96
C THR A 124 3.94 -13.08 -4.36
N ALA A 125 4.85 -13.76 -3.65
CA ALA A 125 6.29 -13.81 -3.94
C ALA A 125 6.63 -14.36 -5.35
N ASN A 126 5.68 -15.00 -6.05
CA ASN A 126 5.89 -15.54 -7.40
C ASN A 126 5.18 -14.77 -8.53
N CYS A 127 4.42 -13.71 -8.26
CA CYS A 127 3.79 -12.89 -9.31
C CYS A 127 4.79 -12.03 -10.12
N TRP A 128 6.05 -11.98 -9.69
CA TRP A 128 7.13 -11.13 -10.20
C TRP A 128 7.89 -11.71 -11.40
N ARG A 129 7.69 -12.99 -11.71
CA ARG A 129 8.45 -13.70 -12.76
C ARG A 129 7.68 -13.81 -14.07
N LEU A 130 6.87 -12.81 -14.40
CA LEU A 130 6.38 -12.65 -15.76
C LEU A 130 6.93 -11.32 -16.30
N PRO A 131 7.66 -11.32 -17.43
CA PRO A 131 7.95 -10.07 -18.11
C PRO A 131 6.63 -9.35 -18.38
N PRO A 132 6.62 -8.01 -18.43
CA PRO A 132 5.43 -7.30 -18.90
C PRO A 132 5.13 -7.82 -20.30
N THR A 133 4.15 -8.71 -20.45
CA THR A 133 3.51 -8.94 -21.74
C THR A 133 2.79 -7.64 -22.02
N PHE A 134 3.53 -6.80 -22.74
CA PHE A 134 3.19 -5.49 -23.22
C PHE A 134 1.78 -5.53 -23.82
N ILE A 135 0.77 -5.02 -23.09
CA ILE A 135 -0.54 -4.76 -23.67
C ILE A 135 -0.41 -3.46 -24.48
N ARG A 136 0.19 -3.57 -25.65
CA ARG A 136 -0.07 -2.64 -26.75
C ARG A 136 -1.35 -3.14 -27.40
N ASN A 137 -2.51 -2.81 -26.84
CA ASN A 137 -3.78 -2.74 -27.56
C ASN A 137 -4.92 -2.29 -26.63
N ALA A 138 -5.01 -0.99 -26.43
CA ALA A 138 -6.30 -0.31 -26.43
C ALA A 138 -6.10 0.98 -27.21
N ARG A 139 -6.94 1.20 -28.22
CA ARG A 139 -6.95 2.42 -29.03
C ARG A 139 -7.00 3.63 -28.11
N THR A 140 -5.88 4.34 -27.96
CA THR A 140 -5.92 5.74 -27.56
C THR A 140 -6.54 6.48 -28.73
N THR A 141 -7.87 6.53 -28.79
CA THR A 141 -8.57 7.53 -29.58
C THR A 141 -8.25 8.85 -28.92
N ARG A 142 -7.14 9.45 -29.33
CA ARG A 142 -6.77 10.82 -29.01
C ARG A 142 -7.87 11.67 -29.64
N ALA A 143 -8.86 12.09 -28.86
CA ALA A 143 -9.80 13.11 -29.27
C ALA A 143 -9.06 14.45 -29.33
N THR A 144 -8.17 14.63 -30.32
CA THR A 144 -7.63 15.94 -30.65
C THR A 144 -8.73 16.69 -31.38
N ASN A 145 -9.29 17.66 -30.68
CA ASN A 145 -10.19 18.66 -31.24
C ASN A 145 -9.38 19.56 -32.21
N ALA A 146 -9.19 19.10 -33.45
CA ALA A 146 -8.45 19.81 -34.48
C ALA A 146 -9.43 20.36 -35.53
N LYS A 147 -9.66 21.68 -35.48
CA LYS A 147 -10.41 22.44 -36.51
C LYS A 147 -9.83 22.15 -37.91
N PRO A 148 -10.66 21.81 -38.92
CA PRO A 148 -10.17 21.57 -40.27
C PRO A 148 -9.74 22.90 -40.93
N LYS A 149 -8.44 23.05 -41.22
CA LYS A 149 -7.91 24.13 -42.07
C LYS A 149 -8.41 23.93 -43.51
N ARG A 150 -9.31 24.79 -43.97
CA ARG A 150 -9.72 24.90 -45.39
C ARG A 150 -8.48 25.18 -46.26
N ARG A 151 -8.06 24.22 -47.06
CA ARG A 151 -7.11 24.43 -48.17
C ARG A 151 -7.82 25.19 -49.29
N ARG A 152 -7.44 26.44 -49.54
CA ARG A 152 -7.74 27.17 -50.78
C ARG A 152 -6.96 26.50 -51.92
N LYS A 153 -7.65 26.02 -52.96
CA LYS A 153 -7.02 25.66 -54.24
C LYS A 153 -6.70 26.96 -54.99
N ALA A 154 -5.44 27.12 -55.39
CA ALA A 154 -5.04 28.15 -56.34
C ALA A 154 -5.51 27.74 -57.75
N LYS A 155 -5.85 28.75 -58.54
CA LYS A 155 -6.34 28.69 -59.92
C LYS A 155 -5.16 28.80 -60.89
#